data_AF-A0A482TDA0-F1
#
_entry.id   AF-A0A482TDA0-F1
#
_cell.length_a   1.000
_cell.length_b   1.000
_cell.length_c   1.000
_cell.angle_alpha   90.00
_cell.angle_beta   90.00
_cell.angle_gamma   90.00
#
_symmetry.space_group_name_H-M   'P 1'
#
loop_
_entity.id
_entity.type
_entity.pdbx_description
1 polymer ?
#
loop_
_entity_poly.entity_id
_entity_poly.type
_entity_poly.pdbx_seq_one_letter_code
_entity_poly.pdbx_strand_id
1 'polypeptide(L)'
;MSDVPERARRAFRDHDSFEQRDDSTFEWTTTVFDGRVTAAEDDGEITFEVTVRVPMLNAAVEDDVAPVVEDGWYETFELRVEDIGSVTKAEHDFDVEVSRDENAVVVSTSFADINERRGVEDAGAIIDYVEGTYVQGVIPGYEYTKPVSTLLQRATDTANSEGPPL
;
A
#
# COMPACT_ATOMS: atom_id res chain seq x y z
N MET A 1 -18.50 -17.32 -0.08
CA MET A 1 -17.08 -16.97 0.09
C MET A 1 -16.32 -18.10 -0.54
N SER A 2 -15.71 -17.85 -1.69
CA SER A 2 -14.83 -18.82 -2.33
C SER A 2 -13.56 -18.92 -1.50
N ASP A 3 -13.09 -20.15 -1.27
CA ASP A 3 -11.83 -20.41 -0.57
C ASP A 3 -10.64 -19.88 -1.39
N VAL A 4 -9.54 -19.55 -0.70
CA VAL A 4 -8.29 -19.26 -1.39
C VAL A 4 -7.74 -20.55 -2.00
N PRO A 5 -7.45 -20.57 -3.31
CA PRO A 5 -6.81 -21.72 -3.94
C PRO A 5 -5.48 -22.06 -3.25
N GLU A 6 -5.17 -23.35 -3.07
CA GLU A 6 -3.91 -23.77 -2.41
C GLU A 6 -2.67 -23.21 -3.11
N ARG A 7 -2.74 -23.02 -4.44
CA ARG A 7 -1.68 -22.37 -5.22
C ARG A 7 -1.44 -20.92 -4.77
N ALA A 8 -2.50 -20.14 -4.54
CA ALA A 8 -2.40 -18.79 -4.01
C ALA A 8 -1.88 -18.77 -2.56
N ARG A 9 -2.42 -19.63 -1.68
CA ARG A 9 -1.93 -19.75 -0.29
C ARG A 9 -0.44 -20.06 -0.24
N ARG A 10 0.05 -20.92 -1.13
CA ARG A 10 1.47 -21.22 -1.25
C ARG A 10 2.26 -20.03 -1.80
N ALA A 11 1.75 -19.33 -2.82
CA ALA A 11 2.43 -18.17 -3.38
C ALA A 11 2.64 -17.07 -2.33
N PHE A 12 1.62 -16.76 -1.50
CA PHE A 12 1.78 -15.84 -0.37
C PHE A 12 2.83 -16.30 0.63
N ARG A 13 2.83 -17.58 1.00
CA ARG A 13 3.80 -18.16 1.94
C ARG A 13 5.24 -18.15 1.42
N ASP A 14 5.40 -18.33 0.11
CA ASP A 14 6.70 -18.30 -0.57
C ASP A 14 7.18 -16.83 -0.79
N HIS A 15 6.32 -15.83 -0.63
CA HIS A 15 6.61 -14.41 -0.79
C HIS A 15 6.91 -13.81 0.59
N ASP A 16 8.19 -13.82 1.01
CA ASP A 16 8.66 -13.51 2.37
C ASP A 16 8.10 -12.23 3.03
N SER A 17 7.59 -11.29 2.24
CA SER A 17 6.94 -10.04 2.70
C SER A 17 5.48 -10.19 3.14
N PHE A 18 4.86 -11.36 2.97
CA PHE A 18 3.47 -11.60 3.37
C PHE A 18 3.37 -12.57 4.55
N GLU A 19 2.56 -12.18 5.54
CA GLU A 19 2.17 -13.06 6.65
C GLU A 19 0.67 -13.35 6.60
N GLN A 20 0.29 -14.61 6.80
CA GLN A 20 -1.11 -14.99 6.86
C GLN A 20 -1.74 -14.46 8.15
N ARG A 21 -2.86 -13.72 8.02
CA ARG A 21 -3.65 -13.24 9.15
C ARG A 21 -4.83 -14.15 9.43
N ASP A 22 -5.57 -14.52 8.38
CA ASP A 22 -6.75 -15.37 8.43
C ASP A 22 -6.79 -16.33 7.22
N ASP A 23 -7.87 -17.09 7.04
CA ASP A 23 -8.00 -18.10 5.98
C ASP A 23 -7.84 -17.54 4.56
N SER A 24 -8.16 -16.26 4.38
CA SER A 24 -8.12 -15.55 3.08
C SER A 24 -7.32 -14.26 3.07
N THR A 25 -6.81 -13.81 4.21
CA THR A 25 -6.23 -12.47 4.36
C THR A 25 -4.75 -12.58 4.72
N PHE A 26 -3.94 -11.80 4.00
CA PHE A 26 -2.49 -11.75 4.13
C PHE A 26 -2.07 -10.30 4.37
N GLU A 27 -1.17 -10.08 5.32
CA GLU A 27 -0.62 -8.76 5.63
C GLU A 27 0.76 -8.58 5.00
N TRP A 28 1.00 -7.40 4.42
CA TRP A 28 2.30 -6.97 3.93
C TRP A 28 3.14 -6.40 5.09
N THR A 29 4.27 -7.04 5.38
CA THR A 29 5.06 -6.75 6.58
C THR A 29 6.23 -5.80 6.35
N THR A 30 6.51 -5.45 5.10
CA THR A 30 7.63 -4.56 4.76
C THR A 30 7.26 -3.08 4.90
N THR A 31 5.98 -2.73 4.72
CA THR A 31 5.45 -1.39 4.98
C THR A 31 5.29 -1.12 6.48
N VAL A 32 5.30 0.16 6.87
CA VAL A 32 4.89 0.57 8.22
C VAL A 32 3.38 0.80 8.37
N PHE A 33 2.66 0.79 7.25
CA PHE A 33 1.21 0.97 7.19
C PHE A 33 0.46 -0.35 7.31
N ASP A 34 -0.87 -0.29 7.38
CA ASP A 34 -1.70 -1.51 7.39
C ASP A 34 -2.05 -1.85 5.94
N GLY A 35 -1.22 -2.67 5.30
CA GLY A 35 -1.40 -3.19 3.94
C GLY A 35 -1.86 -4.63 3.96
N ARG A 36 -3.02 -4.92 3.36
CA ARG A 36 -3.64 -6.24 3.36
C ARG A 36 -4.07 -6.66 1.97
N VAL A 37 -4.06 -7.97 1.76
CA VAL A 37 -4.58 -8.61 0.56
C VAL A 37 -5.53 -9.72 0.97
N THR A 38 -6.77 -9.64 0.51
CA THR A 38 -7.73 -10.74 0.56
C THR A 38 -7.72 -11.45 -0.78
N ALA A 39 -7.51 -12.76 -0.78
CA ALA A 39 -7.58 -13.57 -1.99
C ALA A 39 -8.85 -14.42 -2.02
N ALA A 40 -9.36 -14.72 -3.21
CA ALA A 40 -10.48 -15.63 -3.43
C ALA A 40 -10.41 -16.27 -4.83
N GLU A 41 -11.00 -17.46 -5.00
CA GLU A 41 -11.22 -18.02 -6.33
C GLU A 41 -12.49 -17.44 -6.97
N ASP A 42 -12.41 -17.00 -8.21
CA ASP A 42 -13.56 -16.56 -9.00
C ASP A 42 -13.39 -17.03 -10.45
N ASP A 43 -14.34 -17.82 -10.96
CA ASP A 43 -14.37 -18.35 -12.34
C ASP A 43 -13.04 -18.93 -12.90
N GLY A 44 -12.20 -19.51 -12.03
CA GLY A 44 -10.92 -20.12 -12.39
C GLY A 44 -9.71 -19.18 -12.30
N GLU A 45 -9.95 -17.91 -12.01
CA GLU A 45 -8.96 -16.89 -11.68
C GLU A 45 -8.88 -16.70 -10.16
N ILE A 46 -7.85 -15.98 -9.71
CA ILE A 46 -7.73 -15.57 -8.31
C ILE A 46 -8.00 -14.07 -8.27
N THR A 47 -9.00 -13.67 -7.50
CA THR A 47 -9.27 -12.27 -7.19
C THR A 47 -8.41 -11.85 -6.01
N PHE A 48 -7.74 -10.72 -6.14
CA PHE A 48 -6.93 -10.07 -5.12
C PHE A 48 -7.57 -8.74 -4.78
N GLU A 49 -8.09 -8.60 -3.56
CA GLU A 49 -8.57 -7.34 -3.00
C GLU A 49 -7.47 -6.77 -2.11
N VAL A 50 -6.89 -5.65 -2.54
CA VAL A 50 -5.81 -4.95 -1.84
C VAL A 50 -6.41 -3.79 -1.06
N THR A 51 -6.05 -3.66 0.22
CA THR A 51 -6.44 -2.53 1.07
C THR A 51 -5.21 -1.98 1.77
N VAL A 52 -4.98 -0.67 1.68
CA VAL A 52 -3.90 0.03 2.38
C VAL A 52 -4.47 1.18 3.18
N ARG A 53 -4.20 1.19 4.49
CA ARG A 53 -4.60 2.27 5.39
C ARG A 53 -3.38 3.09 5.79
N VAL A 54 -3.37 4.36 5.37
CA VAL A 54 -2.33 5.36 5.70
C VAL A 54 -2.91 6.45 6.61
N PRO A 55 -2.13 7.07 7.49
CA PRO A 55 -2.64 8.13 8.37
C PRO A 55 -2.87 9.43 7.59
N MET A 56 -3.88 10.20 7.98
CA MET A 56 -3.98 11.61 7.57
C MET A 56 -2.74 12.38 8.10
N LEU A 57 -2.35 13.47 7.43
CA LEU A 57 -1.17 14.23 7.87
C LEU A 57 -1.32 14.70 9.31
N ASN A 58 -2.49 15.23 9.69
CA ASN A 58 -2.74 15.73 11.05
C ASN A 58 -2.64 14.63 12.12
N ALA A 59 -2.93 13.38 11.75
CA ALA A 59 -2.80 12.22 12.64
C ALA A 59 -1.34 11.71 12.75
N ALA A 60 -0.45 12.19 11.90
CA ALA A 60 0.93 11.72 11.77
C ALA A 60 1.99 12.73 12.24
N VAL A 61 1.59 13.88 12.77
CA VAL A 61 2.48 14.96 13.21
C VAL A 61 2.24 15.35 14.67
N GLU A 62 3.19 16.01 15.31
CA GLU A 62 3.06 16.49 16.70
C GLU A 62 2.14 17.72 16.81
N ASP A 63 2.17 18.60 15.81
CA ASP A 63 1.42 19.85 15.77
C ASP A 63 0.34 19.86 14.68
N ASP A 64 -0.74 20.61 14.89
CA ASP A 64 -1.86 20.65 13.94
C ASP A 64 -1.45 21.10 12.52
N VAL A 65 -1.95 20.36 11.52
CA VAL A 65 -1.91 20.73 10.10
C VAL A 65 -3.12 21.60 9.78
N ALA A 66 -2.89 22.70 9.07
CA ALA A 66 -4.01 23.56 8.66
C ALA A 66 -4.96 22.79 7.72
N PRO A 67 -6.30 22.88 7.89
CA PRO A 67 -7.25 22.09 7.12
C PRO A 67 -7.08 22.19 5.59
N VAL A 68 -6.78 23.39 5.09
CA VAL A 68 -6.53 23.62 3.65
C VAL A 68 -5.31 22.86 3.12
N VAL A 69 -4.29 22.64 3.97
CA VAL A 69 -3.08 21.90 3.61
C VAL A 69 -3.38 20.41 3.61
N GLU A 70 -4.12 19.94 4.60
CA GLU A 70 -4.54 18.54 4.71
C GLU A 70 -5.47 18.13 3.56
N ASP A 71 -6.43 18.98 3.20
CA ASP A 71 -7.32 18.76 2.05
C ASP A 71 -6.55 18.72 0.74
N GLY A 72 -5.67 19.70 0.48
CA GLY A 72 -4.88 19.73 -0.75
C GLY A 72 -3.90 18.56 -0.86
N TRP A 73 -3.35 18.10 0.27
CA TRP A 73 -2.54 16.89 0.33
C TRP A 73 -3.37 15.65 -0.04
N TYR A 74 -4.56 15.49 0.56
CA TYR A 74 -5.43 14.36 0.28
C TYR A 74 -5.84 14.31 -1.19
N GLU A 75 -6.30 15.43 -1.76
CA GLU A 75 -6.68 15.51 -3.18
C GLU A 75 -5.52 15.11 -4.10
N THR A 76 -4.30 15.52 -3.77
CA THR A 76 -3.11 15.16 -4.55
C THR A 76 -2.74 13.67 -4.39
N PHE A 77 -2.88 13.15 -3.18
CA PHE A 77 -2.63 11.73 -2.89
C PHE A 77 -3.63 10.86 -3.65
N GLU A 78 -4.92 11.17 -3.56
CA GLU A 78 -6.02 10.50 -4.28
C GLU A 78 -5.74 10.44 -5.79
N LEU A 79 -5.46 11.57 -6.42
CA LEU A 79 -5.14 11.64 -7.86
C LEU A 79 -3.92 10.80 -8.28
N ARG A 80 -2.95 10.60 -7.39
CA ARG A 80 -1.77 9.77 -7.69
C ARG A 80 -2.03 8.28 -7.49
N VAL A 81 -2.79 7.90 -6.46
CA VAL A 81 -3.11 6.49 -6.22
C VAL A 81 -4.06 5.92 -7.27
N GLU A 82 -4.84 6.76 -7.95
CA GLU A 82 -5.61 6.34 -9.13
C GLU A 82 -4.74 5.75 -10.26
N ASP A 83 -3.43 6.05 -10.31
CA ASP A 83 -2.47 5.52 -11.31
C ASP A 83 -1.77 4.22 -10.86
N ILE A 84 -2.36 3.48 -9.91
CA ILE A 84 -1.83 2.21 -9.37
C ILE A 84 -1.51 1.19 -10.47
N GLY A 85 -2.29 1.14 -11.55
CA GLY A 85 -2.05 0.17 -12.64
C GLY A 85 -0.70 0.33 -13.35
N SER A 86 0.01 1.44 -13.14
CA SER A 86 1.34 1.68 -13.71
C SER A 86 2.46 0.81 -13.11
N VAL A 87 2.25 0.22 -11.92
CA VAL A 87 3.29 -0.56 -11.22
C VAL A 87 3.15 -2.07 -11.33
N THR A 88 2.04 -2.57 -11.87
CA THR A 88 1.81 -4.01 -12.00
C THR A 88 2.49 -4.62 -13.21
N LYS A 89 2.91 -5.87 -13.11
CA LYS A 89 3.58 -6.61 -14.19
C LYS A 89 2.62 -6.99 -15.32
N ALA A 90 1.34 -7.10 -15.02
CA ALA A 90 0.28 -7.27 -16.01
C ALA A 90 -0.65 -6.05 -16.01
N GLU A 91 -1.28 -5.83 -17.17
CA GLU A 91 -2.39 -4.89 -17.29
C GLU A 91 -3.63 -5.54 -16.67
N HIS A 92 -4.21 -4.86 -15.68
CA HIS A 92 -5.46 -5.27 -15.03
C HIS A 92 -6.47 -4.12 -15.10
N ASP A 93 -7.75 -4.46 -15.09
CA ASP A 93 -8.81 -3.49 -14.85
C ASP A 93 -8.90 -3.23 -13.35
N PHE A 94 -8.53 -2.02 -12.93
CA PHE A 94 -8.60 -1.60 -11.53
C PHE A 94 -9.78 -0.66 -11.30
N ASP A 95 -10.61 -1.00 -10.34
CA ASP A 95 -11.50 -0.06 -9.68
C ASP A 95 -10.80 0.41 -8.40
N VAL A 96 -10.19 1.59 -8.43
CA VAL A 96 -9.53 2.19 -7.26
C VAL A 96 -10.54 3.02 -6.50
N GLU A 97 -10.76 2.70 -5.23
CA GLU A 97 -11.57 3.49 -4.30
C GLU A 97 -10.66 4.10 -3.24
N VAL A 98 -10.81 5.40 -3.02
CA VAL A 98 -10.09 6.14 -1.99
C VAL A 98 -11.13 6.79 -1.09
N SER A 99 -10.99 6.54 0.20
CA SER A 99 -11.85 7.15 1.22
C SER A 99 -11.02 7.67 2.38
N ARG A 100 -11.52 8.69 3.07
CA ARG A 100 -10.86 9.22 4.27
C ARG A 100 -11.82 9.43 5.43
N ASP A 101 -11.27 9.29 6.62
CA ASP A 101 -11.81 9.82 7.86
C ASP A 101 -10.82 10.85 8.46
N GLU A 102 -11.11 11.35 9.66
CA GLU A 102 -10.25 12.34 10.33
C GLU A 102 -8.83 11.82 10.65
N ASN A 103 -8.64 10.50 10.73
CA ASN A 103 -7.38 9.87 11.13
C ASN A 103 -6.64 9.18 9.99
N ALA A 104 -7.34 8.72 8.96
CA ALA A 104 -6.74 7.87 7.93
C ALA A 104 -7.37 8.03 6.55
N VAL A 105 -6.58 7.67 5.54
CA VAL A 105 -7.02 7.38 4.18
C VAL A 105 -6.97 5.87 3.99
N VAL A 106 -8.01 5.30 3.40
CA VAL A 106 -8.09 3.90 2.99
C VAL A 106 -8.13 3.85 1.48
N VAL A 107 -7.13 3.21 0.90
CA VAL A 107 -7.06 2.89 -0.53
C VAL A 107 -7.45 1.43 -0.69
N SER A 108 -8.49 1.16 -1.48
CA SER A 108 -8.93 -0.19 -1.82
C SER A 108 -8.96 -0.36 -3.33
N THR A 109 -8.54 -1.52 -3.80
CA THR A 109 -8.69 -1.90 -5.19
C THR A 109 -8.75 -3.42 -5.31
N SER A 110 -9.26 -3.92 -6.43
CA SER A 110 -9.23 -5.34 -6.72
C SER A 110 -8.87 -5.61 -8.17
N PHE A 111 -8.27 -6.77 -8.39
CA PHE A 111 -7.94 -7.29 -9.71
C PHE A 111 -7.97 -8.82 -9.68
N ALA A 112 -8.00 -9.44 -10.86
CA ALA A 112 -7.96 -10.89 -10.99
C ALA A 112 -6.73 -11.34 -11.79
N ASP A 113 -6.12 -12.45 -11.39
CA ASP A 113 -5.04 -13.06 -12.15
C ASP A 113 -5.11 -14.60 -12.10
N ILE A 114 -4.94 -15.23 -13.26
CA ILE A 114 -4.81 -16.67 -13.38
C ILE A 114 -3.45 -17.19 -12.85
N ASN A 115 -2.42 -16.34 -12.75
CA ASN A 115 -1.10 -16.68 -12.23
C ASN A 115 -0.95 -16.19 -10.79
N GLU A 116 -0.99 -17.13 -9.84
CA GLU A 116 -0.94 -16.82 -8.41
C GLU A 116 0.32 -16.04 -7.99
N ARG A 117 1.47 -16.31 -8.61
CA ARG A 117 2.73 -15.67 -8.21
C ARG A 117 2.77 -14.23 -8.68
N ARG A 118 2.38 -14.00 -9.94
CA ARG A 118 2.30 -12.63 -10.48
C ARG A 118 1.26 -11.82 -9.72
N GLY A 119 0.10 -12.39 -9.42
CA GLY A 119 -0.92 -11.70 -8.63
C GLY A 119 -0.45 -11.31 -7.22
N VAL A 120 0.28 -12.19 -6.53
CA VAL A 120 0.90 -11.86 -5.22
C VAL A 120 1.96 -10.76 -5.35
N GLU A 121 2.81 -10.82 -6.38
CA GLU A 121 3.82 -9.79 -6.64
C GLU A 121 3.19 -8.42 -6.97
N ASP A 122 2.16 -8.43 -7.82
CA ASP A 122 1.41 -7.21 -8.20
C ASP A 122 0.70 -6.62 -6.98
N ALA A 123 0.07 -7.45 -6.15
CA ALA A 123 -0.57 -6.98 -4.91
C ALA A 123 0.43 -6.31 -3.95
N GLY A 124 1.63 -6.87 -3.80
CA GLY A 124 2.71 -6.23 -3.03
C GLY A 124 3.18 -4.91 -3.63
N ALA A 125 3.36 -4.86 -4.96
CA ALA A 125 3.75 -3.65 -5.67
C ALA A 125 2.74 -2.51 -5.50
N ILE A 126 1.45 -2.81 -5.46
CA ILE A 126 0.39 -1.83 -5.17
C ILE A 126 0.57 -1.23 -3.77
N ILE A 127 0.84 -2.05 -2.76
CA ILE A 127 1.05 -1.59 -1.38
C ILE A 127 2.28 -0.68 -1.28
N ASP A 128 3.38 -1.08 -1.91
CA ASP A 128 4.61 -0.28 -1.97
C ASP A 128 4.40 1.04 -2.73
N TYR A 129 3.58 1.04 -3.79
CA TYR A 129 3.24 2.25 -4.52
C TYR A 129 2.44 3.25 -3.68
N VAL A 130 1.48 2.77 -2.87
CA VAL A 130 0.73 3.61 -1.94
C VAL A 130 1.66 4.20 -0.87
N GLU A 131 2.57 3.41 -0.31
CA GLU A 131 3.59 3.90 0.63
C GLU A 131 4.49 4.97 -0.02
N GLY A 132 4.99 4.70 -1.22
CA GLY A 132 5.82 5.65 -1.96
C GLY A 132 5.10 6.95 -2.27
N THR A 133 3.81 6.87 -2.65
CA THR A 133 2.96 8.03 -2.92
C THR A 133 2.76 8.88 -1.66
N TYR A 134 2.57 8.22 -0.50
CA TYR A 134 2.51 8.90 0.79
C TYR A 134 3.81 9.66 1.09
N VAL A 135 4.97 9.00 0.96
CA VAL A 135 6.29 9.61 1.20
C VAL A 135 6.53 10.81 0.29
N GLN A 136 6.15 10.72 -0.98
CA GLN A 136 6.25 11.84 -1.92
C GLN A 136 5.32 13.01 -1.58
N GLY A 137 4.26 12.77 -0.81
CA GLY A 137 3.33 13.77 -0.32
C GLY A 137 3.73 14.42 1.01
N VAL A 138 4.77 13.93 1.69
CA VAL A 138 5.23 14.49 2.98
C VAL A 138 5.66 15.95 2.82
N ILE A 139 5.23 16.80 3.74
CA ILE A 139 5.46 18.25 3.70
C ILE A 139 6.61 18.61 4.65
N PRO A 140 7.70 19.20 4.15
CA PRO A 140 8.80 19.64 5.00
C PRO A 140 8.38 20.69 6.03
N GLY A 141 8.97 20.63 7.22
CA GLY A 141 8.76 21.59 8.29
C GLY A 141 7.80 21.13 9.39
N TYR A 142 7.14 19.98 9.21
CA TYR A 142 6.39 19.30 10.27
C TYR A 142 7.24 18.27 11.01
N GLU A 143 6.98 18.09 12.30
CA GLU A 143 7.56 17.03 13.11
C GLU A 143 6.65 15.79 13.05
N TYR A 144 7.09 14.77 12.31
CA TYR A 144 6.32 13.55 12.11
C TYR A 144 6.50 12.57 13.26
N THR A 145 5.41 11.94 13.69
CA THR A 145 5.38 10.89 14.72
C THR A 145 5.35 9.50 14.08
N LYS A 146 5.29 8.44 14.90
CA LYS A 146 5.19 7.06 14.38
C LYS A 146 3.77 6.82 13.82
N PRO A 147 3.62 6.06 12.72
CA PRO A 147 4.67 5.28 12.04
C PRO A 147 5.52 6.06 11.03
N VAL A 148 5.09 7.25 10.58
CA VAL A 148 5.69 8.00 9.47
C VAL A 148 7.15 8.40 9.73
N SER A 149 7.49 8.80 10.94
CA SER A 149 8.89 9.05 11.35
C SER A 149 9.83 7.88 11.07
N THR A 150 9.35 6.63 11.21
CA THR A 150 10.16 5.43 10.95
C THR A 150 10.38 5.25 9.45
N LEU A 151 9.33 5.50 8.67
CA LEU A 151 9.40 5.49 7.20
C LEU A 151 10.41 6.51 6.66
N LEU A 152 10.34 7.75 7.17
CA LEU A 152 11.27 8.82 6.77
C LEU A 152 12.73 8.55 7.17
N GLN A 153 12.95 7.93 8.33
CA GLN A 153 14.28 7.47 8.73
C GLN A 153 14.84 6.41 7.75
N ARG A 154 14.04 5.40 7.39
CA ARG A 154 14.42 4.37 6.41
C ARG A 154 14.80 4.99 5.06
N ALA A 155 13.98 5.92 4.55
CA ALA A 155 14.27 6.60 3.29
C ALA A 155 15.59 7.41 3.34
N THR A 156 15.87 8.05 4.47
CA THR A 156 17.11 8.81 4.69
C THR A 156 18.33 7.90 4.78
N ASP A 157 18.23 6.76 5.48
CA ASP A 157 19.32 5.79 5.62
C ASP A 157 19.71 5.15 4.28
N THR A 158 18.72 4.85 3.44
CA THR A 158 18.94 4.36 2.07
C THR A 158 19.67 5.40 1.22
N ALA A 159 19.21 6.66 1.22
CA ALA A 159 19.85 7.75 0.49
C ALA A 159 21.30 8.01 0.94
N ASN A 160 21.61 7.81 2.23
CA ASN A 160 22.97 7.95 2.76
C ASN A 160 23.87 6.75 2.43
N SER A 161 23.29 5.55 2.28
CA SER A 161 24.03 4.32 1.95
C SER A 161 24.38 4.23 0.46
N GLU A 162 23.61 4.91 -0.40
CA GLU A 162 23.83 5.01 -1.85
C GLU A 162 24.66 6.25 -2.26
N GLY A 163 25.51 6.76 -1.37
CA GLY A 163 26.38 7.91 -1.64
C GLY A 163 27.24 7.72 -2.90
N PRO A 164 27.49 8.79 -3.70
CA PRO A 164 28.16 8.67 -4.98
C PRO A 164 29.57 8.11 -4.82
N PRO A 165 30.07 7.31 -5.79
CA PRO A 165 31.44 6.82 -5.71
C PRO A 165 32.39 8.01 -5.69
N LEU A 166 33.26 8.03 -4.68
CA LEU A 166 34.33 9.03 -4.50
C LEU A 166 35.28 9.09 -5.70
#